data_AF-A0A7V1Y3M1-F1
#
_entry.id   AF-A0A7V1Y3M1-F1
#
_cell.length_a   1.000
_cell.length_b   1.000
_cell.length_c   1.000
_cell.angle_alpha   90.00
_cell.angle_beta   90.00
_cell.angle_gamma   90.00
#
_symmetry.space_group_name_H-M   'P 1'
#
loop_
_entity.id
_entity.type
_entity.pdbx_description
1 polymer ?
#
loop_
_entity_poly.entity_id
_entity_poly.type
_entity_poly.pdbx_seq_one_letter_code
_entity_poly.pdbx_strand_id
1 'polypeptide(L)'
;MAMGSSAGIKSVAMTVGCLYVLWSLTGCSVVMALSGKESPNLQALHVGSTKGEVEAQLGPPVESHRTGWGARTDIYEYETGNDPDINTAAAYFLYDLLTLGFAEPLLTIGEFVRSEKHRLPIYYGPDGRVAGINETAPETPAVASSEPASRPPDGGIPKQEEMLAKAMLSEVDTVPSLSSKQRPNAHAVVTGISRYREKLPPADFADRDGVLMGEYLTKAMGFPEENVVVLLNERAAKVDLEKYVEAWLPNRVEKDDSVFIYYSGHGAPNPKTGDAYLVPYDGDPAFVSSAGYPIKRLYERLNSLPAKDVVVVLDSCFSGAGGRSVIAKGMRPVGISVENPVLASGNTLVLAASAGDQISSTYEQKGQGLLTYFFLKGLQGEADQNKDHAIELTALYSYLKPQVERVARREFNNEQTPQLLGNPEILKRGVRLMELGAP
;
A
#
# COMPACT_ATOMS: atom_id res chain seq x y z
N MET A 1 -27.65 79.01 10.92
CA MET A 1 -26.28 78.66 10.47
C MET A 1 -25.41 78.59 11.72
N ALA A 2 -24.69 77.53 12.07
CA ALA A 2 -24.15 76.44 11.28
C ALA A 2 -24.07 75.17 12.14
N MET A 3 -24.69 74.08 11.67
CA MET A 3 -24.30 72.71 12.03
C MET A 3 -23.41 72.21 10.90
N GLY A 4 -22.13 71.98 11.18
CA GLY A 4 -21.22 71.44 10.16
C GLY A 4 -19.76 71.52 10.58
N SER A 5 -19.34 70.72 11.58
CA SER A 5 -17.90 70.46 11.78
C SER A 5 -17.59 69.27 12.73
N SER A 6 -18.46 68.25 12.82
CA SER A 6 -18.13 67.05 13.64
C SER A 6 -17.85 65.80 12.81
N ALA A 7 -18.41 65.72 11.60
CA ALA A 7 -18.17 64.60 10.68
C ALA A 7 -16.78 64.65 10.02
N GLY A 8 -16.27 65.84 9.67
CA GLY A 8 -14.97 66.00 9.02
C GLY A 8 -13.78 65.65 9.92
N ILE A 9 -13.83 66.02 11.20
CA ILE A 9 -12.74 65.79 12.16
C ILE A 9 -12.63 64.30 12.52
N LYS A 10 -13.76 63.59 12.66
CA LYS A 10 -13.75 62.12 12.90
C LYS A 10 -13.25 61.34 11.68
N SER A 11 -13.61 61.78 10.47
CA SER A 11 -13.11 61.17 9.22
C SER A 11 -11.60 61.38 9.07
N VAL A 12 -11.09 62.61 9.27
CA VAL A 12 -9.65 62.90 9.20
C VAL A 12 -8.86 62.15 10.28
N ALA A 13 -9.35 62.07 11.51
CA ALA A 13 -8.69 61.31 12.58
C ALA A 13 -8.65 59.80 12.29
N MET A 14 -9.71 59.24 11.69
CA MET A 14 -9.76 57.83 11.28
C MET A 14 -8.82 57.55 10.10
N THR A 15 -8.75 58.44 9.11
CA THR A 15 -7.83 58.32 7.97
C THR A 15 -6.37 58.48 8.39
N VAL A 16 -6.05 59.43 9.27
CA VAL A 16 -4.70 59.60 9.83
C VAL A 16 -4.33 58.42 10.74
N GLY A 17 -5.27 57.89 11.51
CA GLY A 17 -5.09 56.67 12.30
C GLY A 17 -4.81 55.44 11.42
N CYS A 18 -5.56 55.24 10.34
CA CYS A 18 -5.31 54.17 9.37
C CYS A 18 -3.96 54.35 8.65
N LEU A 19 -3.59 55.56 8.24
CA LEU A 19 -2.29 55.86 7.63
C LEU A 19 -1.13 55.61 8.61
N TYR A 20 -1.30 55.93 9.89
CA TYR A 20 -0.29 55.65 10.92
C TYR A 20 -0.13 54.16 11.19
N VAL A 21 -1.22 53.39 11.20
CA VAL A 21 -1.17 51.92 11.30
C VAL A 21 -0.52 51.31 10.05
N LEU A 22 -0.84 51.79 8.85
CA LEU A 22 -0.19 51.40 7.60
C LEU A 22 1.31 51.73 7.58
N TRP A 23 1.70 52.91 8.08
CA TRP A 23 3.11 53.30 8.22
C TRP A 23 3.86 52.51 9.30
N SER A 24 3.18 51.99 10.32
CA SER A 24 3.80 51.13 11.34
C SER A 24 3.99 49.68 10.89
N LEU A 25 3.42 49.30 9.75
CA LEU A 25 3.55 47.98 9.15
C LEU A 25 4.65 47.92 8.08
N THR A 26 5.22 49.08 7.69
CA THR A 26 6.32 49.18 6.72
C THR A 26 7.58 48.48 7.18
N GLY A 27 8.02 47.52 6.38
CA GLY A 27 9.23 46.72 6.58
C GLY A 27 8.99 45.29 7.04
N CYS A 28 7.75 44.84 7.32
CA CYS A 28 7.51 43.46 7.77
C CYS A 28 7.96 42.42 6.73
N SER A 29 7.65 42.64 5.45
CA SER A 29 8.00 41.70 4.37
C SER A 29 9.52 41.61 4.12
N VAL A 30 10.24 42.73 4.21
CA VAL A 30 11.71 42.78 4.09
C VAL A 30 12.39 42.10 5.28
N VAL A 31 11.87 42.32 6.49
CA VAL A 31 12.39 41.68 7.71
C VAL A 31 12.13 40.17 7.68
N MET A 32 10.95 39.71 7.24
CA MET A 32 10.65 38.28 7.14
C MET A 32 11.55 37.58 6.11
N ALA A 33 11.72 38.15 4.91
CA ALA A 33 12.60 37.60 3.88
C ALA A 33 14.09 37.54 4.29
N LEU A 34 14.52 38.36 5.26
CA LEU A 34 15.90 38.36 5.79
C LEU A 34 16.06 37.56 7.09
N SER A 35 14.97 37.27 7.80
CA SER A 35 14.98 36.56 9.10
C SER A 35 14.48 35.11 9.01
N GLY A 36 14.26 34.63 7.79
CA GLY A 36 14.00 33.23 7.48
C GLY A 36 15.07 32.28 8.04
N LYS A 37 14.66 31.05 8.35
CA LYS A 37 15.58 29.99 8.79
C LYS A 37 15.98 29.16 7.58
N GLU A 38 17.28 28.92 7.41
CA GLU A 38 17.77 28.02 6.36
C GLU A 38 17.13 26.63 6.50
N SER A 39 16.66 26.10 5.38
CA SER A 39 16.08 24.77 5.26
C SER A 39 17.13 23.74 5.67
N PRO A 40 16.78 22.78 6.53
CA PRO A 40 17.76 21.84 7.07
C PRO A 40 18.34 20.95 5.97
N ASN A 41 19.63 20.65 6.06
CA ASN A 41 20.27 19.75 5.11
C ASN A 41 19.97 18.28 5.47
N LEU A 42 18.81 17.80 5.03
CA LEU A 42 18.37 16.43 5.27
C LEU A 42 19.30 15.38 4.64
N GLN A 43 20.13 15.74 3.66
CA GLN A 43 21.12 14.84 3.05
C GLN A 43 22.33 14.59 3.96
N ALA A 44 22.54 15.44 4.97
CA ALA A 44 23.57 15.23 5.98
C ALA A 44 23.16 14.16 7.01
N LEU A 45 21.86 13.89 7.15
CA LEU A 45 21.31 12.90 8.08
C LEU A 45 21.33 11.51 7.44
N HIS A 46 21.94 10.54 8.13
CA HIS A 46 22.04 9.16 7.64
C HIS A 46 21.97 8.16 8.79
N VAL A 47 21.72 6.89 8.45
CA VAL A 47 21.78 5.80 9.43
C VAL A 47 23.19 5.75 10.02
N GLY A 48 23.28 5.80 11.35
CA GLY A 48 24.52 5.89 12.12
C GLY A 48 24.84 7.27 12.68
N SER A 49 24.16 8.34 12.23
CA SER A 49 24.34 9.70 12.78
C SER A 49 24.07 9.73 14.29
N THR A 50 24.77 10.60 15.01
CA THR A 50 24.54 10.83 16.44
C THR A 50 23.39 11.80 16.65
N LYS A 51 22.76 11.72 17.82
CA LYS A 51 21.71 12.67 18.20
C LYS A 51 22.17 14.14 18.16
N GLY A 52 23.42 14.43 18.51
CA GLY A 52 23.97 15.78 18.43
C GLY A 52 24.08 16.31 16.99
N GLU A 53 24.41 15.44 16.03
CA GLU A 53 24.44 15.79 14.60
C GLU A 53 23.02 16.03 14.06
N VAL A 54 22.03 15.27 14.53
CA VAL A 54 20.62 15.47 14.20
C VAL A 54 20.10 16.81 14.75
N GLU A 55 20.37 17.09 16.03
CA GLU A 55 19.93 18.34 16.68
C GLU A 55 20.66 19.57 16.11
N ALA A 56 21.89 19.42 15.60
CA ALA A 56 22.58 20.50 14.92
C ALA A 56 21.92 20.91 13.58
N GLN A 57 21.18 19.99 12.95
CA GLN A 57 20.48 20.24 11.68
C GLN A 57 19.00 20.60 11.90
N LEU A 58 18.33 19.94 12.84
CA LEU A 58 16.88 20.05 13.02
C LEU A 58 16.45 20.78 14.30
N GLY A 59 17.39 21.13 15.18
CA GLY A 59 17.09 21.63 16.52
C GLY A 59 16.63 20.52 17.48
N PRO A 60 16.17 20.87 18.70
CA PRO A 60 15.72 19.89 19.68
C PRO A 60 14.39 19.23 19.26
N PRO A 61 14.14 17.97 19.66
CA PRO A 61 12.91 17.28 19.30
C PRO A 61 11.69 17.85 20.04
N VAL A 62 10.54 17.82 19.36
CA VAL A 62 9.24 18.27 19.89
C VAL A 62 8.59 17.19 20.76
N GLU A 63 8.78 15.93 20.39
CA GLU A 63 8.31 14.77 21.17
C GLU A 63 9.40 13.70 21.25
N SER A 64 9.38 12.91 22.33
CA SER A 64 10.31 11.81 22.54
C SER A 64 9.62 10.63 23.21
N HIS A 65 9.63 9.47 22.55
CA HIS A 65 8.98 8.24 23.01
C HIS A 65 10.03 7.14 23.19
N ARG A 66 9.89 6.33 24.25
CA ARG A 66 10.71 5.11 24.43
C ARG A 66 9.97 3.91 23.84
N THR A 67 10.62 3.13 23.00
CA THR A 67 10.08 1.86 22.50
C THR A 67 10.47 0.71 23.44
N GLY A 68 9.69 -0.38 23.45
CA GLY A 68 9.78 -1.46 24.45
C GLY A 68 11.13 -2.18 24.58
N TRP A 69 12.08 -1.93 23.67
CA TRP A 69 13.39 -2.59 23.60
C TRP A 69 14.58 -1.66 23.90
N GLY A 70 14.34 -0.46 24.46
CA GLY A 70 15.42 0.49 24.78
C GLY A 70 15.85 1.38 23.61
N ALA A 71 15.21 1.25 22.46
CA ALA A 71 15.31 2.21 21.36
C ALA A 71 14.41 3.45 21.65
N ARG A 72 14.81 4.61 21.12
CA ARG A 72 14.15 5.90 21.35
C ARG A 72 13.65 6.44 20.02
N THR A 73 12.45 7.01 19.98
CA THR A 73 11.93 7.72 18.81
C THR A 73 11.75 9.17 19.16
N ASP A 74 12.44 10.06 18.45
CA ASP A 74 12.27 11.50 18.61
C ASP A 74 11.61 12.08 17.36
N ILE A 75 10.64 12.97 17.55
CA ILE A 75 9.93 13.65 16.48
C ILE A 75 10.47 15.07 16.41
N TYR A 76 11.05 15.41 15.26
CA TYR A 76 11.57 16.75 14.96
C TYR A 76 10.58 17.50 14.08
N GLU A 77 10.49 18.82 14.26
CA GLU A 77 9.68 19.70 13.40
C GLU A 77 10.63 20.68 12.71
N TYR A 78 10.51 20.81 11.39
CA TYR A 78 11.28 21.78 10.61
C TYR A 78 10.40 22.48 9.58
N GLU A 79 10.80 23.68 9.19
CA GLU A 79 10.10 24.52 8.21
C GLU A 79 10.90 24.55 6.91
N THR A 80 10.22 24.46 5.77
CA THR A 80 10.82 24.63 4.43
C THR A 80 10.13 25.75 3.68
N GLY A 81 10.87 26.43 2.80
CA GLY A 81 10.32 27.50 1.96
C GLY A 81 10.37 28.90 2.60
N ASN A 82 11.06 29.04 3.74
CA ASN A 82 11.31 30.31 4.43
C ASN A 82 12.82 30.61 4.51
N ASP A 83 13.57 30.27 3.46
CA ASP A 83 15.01 30.52 3.39
C ASP A 83 15.29 32.03 3.25
N PRO A 84 16.31 32.57 3.95
CA PRO A 84 16.65 33.98 3.81
C PRO A 84 17.14 34.28 2.38
N ASP A 85 16.42 35.14 1.66
CA ASP A 85 16.76 35.54 0.28
C ASP A 85 16.87 37.05 0.14
N ILE A 86 18.10 37.51 0.00
CA ILE A 86 18.45 38.93 -0.21
C ILE A 86 17.80 39.49 -1.48
N ASN A 87 17.63 38.69 -2.53
CA ASN A 87 17.04 39.18 -3.78
C ASN A 87 15.53 39.41 -3.62
N THR A 88 14.85 38.50 -2.93
CA THR A 88 13.43 38.66 -2.56
C THR A 88 13.24 39.85 -1.61
N ALA A 89 14.10 40.00 -0.59
CA ALA A 89 14.08 41.15 0.31
C ALA A 89 14.31 42.48 -0.41
N ALA A 90 15.26 42.54 -1.36
CA ALA A 90 15.50 43.73 -2.17
C ALA A 90 14.34 44.06 -3.12
N ALA A 91 13.69 43.03 -3.68
CA ALA A 91 12.49 43.19 -4.49
C ALA A 91 11.34 43.75 -3.65
N TYR A 92 11.10 43.23 -2.44
CA TYR A 92 10.09 43.77 -1.52
C TYR A 92 10.37 45.20 -1.10
N PHE A 93 11.63 45.53 -0.79
CA PHE A 93 12.02 46.91 -0.52
C PHE A 93 11.75 47.85 -1.70
N LEU A 94 12.01 47.40 -2.93
CA LEU A 94 11.72 48.18 -4.14
C LEU A 94 10.21 48.32 -4.39
N TYR A 95 9.43 47.25 -4.20
CA TYR A 95 7.97 47.28 -4.29
C TYR A 95 7.36 48.19 -3.22
N ASP A 96 7.90 48.16 -2.01
CA ASP A 96 7.48 49.02 -0.90
C ASP A 96 7.72 50.50 -1.22
N LEU A 97 8.90 50.83 -1.77
CA LEU A 97 9.25 52.18 -2.24
C LEU A 97 8.35 52.66 -3.38
N LEU A 98 8.09 51.79 -4.37
CA LEU A 98 7.27 52.12 -5.55
C LEU A 98 5.77 52.24 -5.23
N THR A 99 5.31 51.52 -4.21
CA THR A 99 3.90 51.51 -3.79
C THR A 99 3.64 52.32 -2.53
N LEU A 100 4.64 53.05 -2.02
CA LEU A 100 4.54 53.87 -0.81
C LEU A 100 3.94 53.09 0.38
N GLY A 101 4.31 51.82 0.58
CA GLY A 101 3.78 50.99 1.67
C GLY A 101 2.50 50.22 1.37
N PHE A 102 1.80 50.48 0.26
CA PHE A 102 0.48 49.90 0.02
C PHE A 102 0.50 48.43 -0.42
N ALA A 103 1.62 47.89 -0.92
CA ALA A 103 1.73 46.50 -1.36
C ALA A 103 2.02 45.49 -0.25
N GLU A 104 2.52 45.92 0.90
CA GLU A 104 2.97 45.02 1.96
C GLU A 104 1.90 44.12 2.56
N PRO A 105 0.63 44.56 2.77
CA PRO A 105 -0.39 43.66 3.30
C PRO A 105 -0.63 42.46 2.39
N LEU A 106 -0.43 42.60 1.07
CA LEU A 106 -0.59 41.52 0.10
C LEU A 106 0.66 40.63 0.01
N LEU A 107 1.86 41.23 0.06
CA LEU A 107 3.13 40.51 -0.04
C LEU A 107 3.42 39.70 1.24
N THR A 108 3.09 40.25 2.41
CA THR A 108 3.23 39.60 3.73
C THR A 108 2.36 38.33 3.81
N ILE A 109 1.15 38.35 3.23
CA ILE A 109 0.29 37.15 3.15
C ILE A 109 0.92 36.10 2.22
N GLY A 110 1.57 36.51 1.14
CA GLY A 110 2.24 35.60 0.21
C GLY A 110 3.42 34.82 0.82
N GLU A 111 4.18 35.43 1.74
CA GLU A 111 5.25 34.74 2.48
C GLU A 111 4.69 33.81 3.57
N PHE A 112 3.65 34.23 4.30
CA PHE A 112 3.04 33.40 5.33
C PHE A 112 2.38 32.13 4.77
N VAL A 113 2.02 32.13 3.47
CA VAL A 113 1.44 30.98 2.76
C VAL A 113 2.52 30.02 2.22
N ARG A 114 3.80 30.40 2.23
CA ARG A 114 4.90 29.58 1.67
C ARG A 114 5.63 28.69 2.66
N SER A 115 5.48 28.90 3.97
CA SER A 115 6.14 28.06 4.97
C SER A 115 5.35 26.77 5.21
N GLU A 116 5.92 25.64 4.77
CA GLU A 116 5.38 24.31 5.09
C GLU A 116 6.12 23.75 6.30
N LYS A 117 5.36 23.33 7.31
CA LYS A 117 5.87 22.66 8.52
C LYS A 117 5.86 21.15 8.31
N HIS A 118 7.00 20.53 8.50
CA HIS A 118 7.17 19.08 8.35
C HIS A 118 7.54 18.44 9.69
N ARG A 119 6.98 17.25 9.95
CA ARG A 119 7.34 16.41 11.09
C ARG A 119 8.18 15.24 10.61
N LEU A 120 9.33 15.02 11.23
CA LEU A 120 10.26 13.95 10.88
C LEU A 120 10.50 13.05 12.10
N PRO A 121 9.97 11.81 12.10
CA PRO A 121 10.34 10.83 13.11
C PRO A 121 11.74 10.29 12.84
N ILE A 122 12.57 10.21 13.87
CA ILE A 122 13.90 9.60 13.83
C ILE A 122 14.00 8.53 14.92
N TYR A 123 14.34 7.32 14.50
CA TYR A 123 14.51 6.16 15.35
C TYR A 123 15.98 6.03 15.76
N TYR A 124 16.22 5.92 17.06
CA TYR A 124 17.53 5.70 17.66
C TYR A 124 17.66 4.28 18.19
N GLY A 125 18.76 3.63 17.87
CA GLY A 125 19.12 2.34 18.44
C GLY A 125 19.51 2.43 19.92
N PRO A 126 19.71 1.27 20.59
CA PRO A 126 20.16 1.22 21.98
C PRO A 126 21.53 1.88 22.23
N ASP A 127 22.32 2.05 21.17
CA ASP A 127 23.60 2.76 21.15
C ASP A 127 23.47 4.29 21.04
N GLY A 128 22.25 4.81 20.94
CA GLY A 128 21.95 6.24 20.84
C GLY A 128 22.22 6.85 19.46
N ARG A 129 22.45 6.02 18.43
CA ARG A 129 22.64 6.46 17.03
C ARG A 129 21.38 6.28 16.22
N VAL A 130 21.23 7.08 15.16
CA VAL A 130 20.12 7.02 14.22
C VAL A 130 20.11 5.65 13.56
N ALA A 131 19.12 4.85 13.92
CA ALA A 131 18.84 3.59 13.27
C ALA A 131 18.05 3.85 11.98
N GLY A 132 17.10 4.78 12.00
CA GLY A 132 16.23 5.09 10.84
C GLY A 132 15.67 6.50 10.86
N ILE A 133 15.30 7.00 9.69
CA ILE A 133 14.76 8.35 9.46
C ILE A 133 13.46 8.20 8.67
N ASN A 134 12.39 8.88 9.09
CA ASN A 134 11.02 8.79 8.55
C ASN A 134 10.30 7.45 8.87
N GLU A 135 9.07 7.22 8.41
CA GLU A 135 8.21 6.05 8.74
C GLU A 135 8.85 4.65 8.56
N THR A 136 9.98 4.56 7.88
CA THR A 136 10.84 3.36 7.87
C THR A 136 11.59 3.20 9.20
N ALA A 137 10.93 2.55 10.17
CA ALA A 137 11.66 1.91 11.27
C ALA A 137 12.63 0.86 10.66
N PRO A 138 13.90 0.82 11.05
CA PRO A 138 14.81 -0.22 10.56
C PRO A 138 14.63 -1.47 11.40
N GLU A 139 14.49 -2.60 10.71
CA GLU A 139 14.79 -3.89 11.30
C GLU A 139 16.26 -3.91 11.75
N THR A 140 16.49 -4.33 12.99
CA THR A 140 17.80 -4.38 13.63
C THR A 140 18.73 -5.37 12.92
N PRO A 141 20.05 -5.13 12.86
CA PRO A 141 20.98 -6.09 12.28
C PRO A 141 21.09 -7.33 13.16
N ALA A 142 20.97 -8.51 12.54
CA ALA A 142 21.26 -9.79 13.15
C ALA A 142 22.73 -9.84 13.62
N VAL A 143 22.94 -10.09 14.92
CA VAL A 143 24.20 -10.63 15.44
C VAL A 143 23.92 -12.00 16.05
N ALA A 144 24.74 -12.95 15.63
CA ALA A 144 24.56 -14.39 15.72
C ALA A 144 24.83 -15.00 17.12
N SER A 145 24.14 -16.12 17.39
CA SER A 145 24.45 -17.28 18.28
C SER A 145 24.75 -16.99 19.77
N SER A 146 24.19 -17.69 20.76
CA SER A 146 24.15 -19.16 20.93
C SER A 146 23.21 -19.61 22.07
N GLU A 147 22.57 -20.77 21.86
CA GLU A 147 21.98 -21.74 22.83
C GLU A 147 20.68 -21.43 23.62
N PRO A 148 19.89 -22.49 23.96
CA PRO A 148 18.48 -22.37 24.32
C PRO A 148 18.28 -22.26 25.82
N ALA A 149 17.86 -21.09 26.29
CA ALA A 149 17.38 -20.90 27.65
C ALA A 149 15.84 -20.88 27.66
N SER A 150 15.26 -21.94 28.23
CA SER A 150 13.98 -22.02 28.95
C SER A 150 12.92 -20.94 28.66
N ARG A 151 11.76 -21.39 28.14
CA ARG A 151 10.48 -20.65 28.16
C ARG A 151 10.28 -19.92 29.51
N PRO A 152 10.05 -18.59 29.51
CA PRO A 152 9.36 -17.96 30.62
C PRO A 152 7.84 -18.23 30.49
N PRO A 153 7.11 -18.22 31.63
CA PRO A 153 5.70 -18.54 31.65
C PRO A 153 4.87 -17.38 31.10
N ASP A 154 3.83 -17.74 30.34
CA ASP A 154 2.56 -17.04 30.12
C ASP A 154 2.54 -15.54 30.48
N GLY A 155 3.06 -14.72 29.56
CA GLY A 155 2.90 -13.27 29.58
C GLY A 155 2.05 -12.88 28.37
N GLY A 156 0.77 -12.60 28.61
CA GLY A 156 -0.19 -12.22 27.58
C GLY A 156 0.32 -11.07 26.70
N ILE A 157 -0.11 -11.09 25.44
CA ILE A 157 0.10 -10.02 24.46
C ILE A 157 -0.24 -8.67 25.14
N PRO A 158 0.60 -7.63 25.04
CA PRO A 158 0.28 -6.32 25.57
C PRO A 158 -1.10 -5.91 25.06
N LYS A 159 -2.05 -5.61 25.96
CA LYS A 159 -3.42 -5.18 25.63
C LYS A 159 -3.49 -4.07 24.57
N GLN A 160 -2.41 -3.31 24.40
CA GLN A 160 -2.29 -2.24 23.41
C GLN A 160 -1.99 -2.76 21.99
N GLU A 161 -1.17 -3.81 21.82
CA GLU A 161 -1.01 -4.53 20.56
C GLU A 161 -2.28 -5.31 20.19
N GLU A 162 -2.93 -5.93 21.19
CA GLU A 162 -4.22 -6.61 20.99
C GLU A 162 -5.34 -5.60 20.64
N MET A 163 -5.37 -4.42 21.28
CA MET A 163 -6.30 -3.34 20.92
C MET A 163 -6.00 -2.72 19.55
N LEU A 164 -4.74 -2.54 19.17
CA LEU A 164 -4.36 -2.02 17.85
C LEU A 164 -4.67 -3.04 16.75
N ALA A 165 -4.38 -4.32 16.98
CA ALA A 165 -4.81 -5.41 16.10
C ALA A 165 -6.34 -5.48 15.99
N LYS A 166 -7.06 -5.30 17.10
CA LYS A 166 -8.53 -5.26 17.13
C LYS A 166 -9.14 -4.00 16.50
N ALA A 167 -8.42 -2.88 16.52
CA ALA A 167 -8.81 -1.64 15.85
C ALA A 167 -8.54 -1.67 14.33
N MET A 168 -7.66 -2.56 13.86
CA MET A 168 -7.39 -2.83 12.45
C MET A 168 -8.12 -4.08 11.91
N LEU A 169 -9.11 -4.60 12.65
CA LEU A 169 -9.98 -5.65 12.13
C LEU A 169 -10.88 -5.05 11.04
N SER A 170 -10.63 -5.49 9.82
CA SER A 170 -11.52 -5.27 8.69
C SER A 170 -12.77 -6.11 8.86
N GLU A 171 -13.89 -5.65 8.30
CA GLU A 171 -15.17 -6.39 8.31
C GLU A 171 -15.06 -7.78 7.67
N VAL A 172 -14.07 -7.98 6.80
CA VAL A 172 -13.81 -9.27 6.17
C VAL A 172 -12.89 -10.19 6.99
N ASP A 173 -12.30 -9.73 8.09
CA ASP A 173 -11.53 -10.62 8.99
C ASP A 173 -12.47 -11.56 9.77
N THR A 174 -13.75 -11.21 9.89
CA THR A 174 -14.77 -12.13 10.39
C THR A 174 -15.24 -13.04 9.26
N VAL A 175 -14.57 -14.18 9.12
CA VAL A 175 -14.93 -15.21 8.15
C VAL A 175 -16.32 -15.74 8.49
N PRO A 176 -17.29 -15.66 7.56
CA PRO A 176 -18.62 -16.19 7.82
C PRO A 176 -18.54 -17.70 8.06
N SER A 177 -19.13 -18.19 9.16
CA SER A 177 -19.48 -19.60 9.30
C SER A 177 -20.75 -19.88 8.49
N LEU A 178 -20.74 -19.53 7.21
CA LEU A 178 -21.80 -19.95 6.31
C LEU A 178 -21.73 -21.47 6.28
N SER A 179 -22.87 -22.13 6.54
CA SER A 179 -23.01 -23.58 6.41
C SER A 179 -22.81 -23.97 4.94
N SER A 180 -21.55 -23.90 4.49
CA SER A 180 -21.18 -24.20 3.13
C SER A 180 -21.18 -25.69 2.96
N LYS A 181 -21.80 -26.12 1.86
CA LYS A 181 -21.79 -27.52 1.47
C LYS A 181 -20.34 -27.96 1.30
N GLN A 182 -19.93 -29.00 2.02
CA GLN A 182 -18.59 -29.58 1.91
C GLN A 182 -18.27 -29.94 0.45
N ARG A 183 -17.06 -29.59 0.02
CA ARG A 183 -16.55 -29.82 -1.33
C ARG A 183 -15.33 -30.74 -1.27
N PRO A 184 -15.51 -32.05 -1.03
CA PRO A 184 -14.39 -32.98 -0.83
C PRO A 184 -13.39 -33.01 -2.02
N ASN A 185 -13.88 -32.66 -3.21
CA ASN A 185 -13.16 -32.65 -4.48
C ASN A 185 -12.58 -31.26 -4.83
N ALA A 186 -12.38 -30.39 -3.83
CA ALA A 186 -11.85 -29.05 -4.03
C ALA A 186 -10.43 -28.95 -3.47
N HIS A 187 -9.50 -28.48 -4.30
CA HIS A 187 -8.10 -28.31 -3.98
C HIS A 187 -7.69 -26.85 -4.12
N ALA A 188 -6.81 -26.36 -3.23
CA ALA A 188 -6.31 -25.00 -3.33
C ALA A 188 -4.82 -24.88 -3.03
N VAL A 189 -4.18 -23.95 -3.73
CA VAL A 189 -2.85 -23.44 -3.40
C VAL A 189 -2.95 -21.92 -3.25
N VAL A 190 -2.70 -21.46 -2.04
CA VAL A 190 -2.79 -20.06 -1.63
C VAL A 190 -1.38 -19.57 -1.34
N THR A 191 -0.97 -18.48 -1.99
CA THR A 191 0.35 -17.89 -1.85
C THR A 191 0.22 -16.43 -1.44
N GLY A 192 0.87 -16.05 -0.34
CA GLY A 192 0.91 -14.68 0.16
C GLY A 192 2.32 -14.28 0.54
N ILE A 193 2.89 -13.29 -0.14
CA ILE A 193 4.30 -12.91 0.04
C ILE A 193 4.39 -11.41 0.29
N SER A 194 4.52 -11.01 1.55
CA SER A 194 4.73 -9.61 1.95
C SER A 194 6.21 -9.27 2.08
N ARG A 195 7.05 -10.25 2.41
CA ARG A 195 8.51 -10.08 2.55
C ARG A 195 9.25 -10.96 1.56
N TYR A 196 10.39 -10.49 1.10
CA TYR A 196 11.25 -11.14 0.12
C TYR A 196 12.66 -11.33 0.68
N ARG A 197 13.36 -12.37 0.22
CA ARG A 197 14.76 -12.60 0.55
C ARG A 197 15.65 -11.48 0.04
N GLU A 198 15.39 -11.08 -1.21
CA GLU A 198 16.01 -9.90 -1.79
C GLU A 198 15.44 -8.63 -1.15
N LYS A 199 16.23 -7.55 -1.14
CA LYS A 199 15.81 -6.25 -0.59
C LYS A 199 14.81 -5.55 -1.52
N LEU A 200 13.62 -6.13 -1.63
CA LEU A 200 12.48 -5.57 -2.33
C LEU A 200 11.60 -4.79 -1.35
N PRO A 201 10.84 -3.79 -1.82
CA PRO A 201 9.75 -3.22 -1.02
C PRO A 201 8.82 -4.34 -0.51
N PRO A 202 8.23 -4.20 0.67
CA PRO A 202 7.22 -5.15 1.11
C PRO A 202 5.98 -5.05 0.21
N ALA A 203 5.34 -6.19 -0.07
CA ALA A 203 4.00 -6.21 -0.65
C ALA A 203 2.99 -6.21 0.50
N ASP A 204 2.60 -5.02 0.93
CA ASP A 204 1.82 -4.85 2.15
C ASP A 204 0.58 -5.74 2.21
N PHE A 205 0.38 -6.37 3.36
CA PHE A 205 -0.70 -7.29 3.70
C PHE A 205 -0.81 -8.56 2.84
N ALA A 206 0.10 -8.84 1.90
CA ALA A 206 -0.03 -9.98 1.01
C ALA A 206 -0.02 -11.35 1.71
N ASP A 207 0.76 -11.50 2.78
CA ASP A 207 0.74 -12.71 3.61
C ASP A 207 -0.54 -12.79 4.47
N ARG A 208 -1.02 -11.68 5.03
CA ARG A 208 -2.32 -11.60 5.71
C ARG A 208 -3.48 -11.97 4.78
N ASP A 209 -3.48 -11.42 3.57
CA ASP A 209 -4.44 -11.74 2.50
C ASP A 209 -4.44 -13.26 2.22
N GLY A 210 -3.25 -13.87 2.14
CA GLY A 210 -3.08 -15.32 1.98
C GLY A 210 -3.63 -16.13 3.16
N VAL A 211 -3.37 -15.73 4.40
CA VAL A 211 -3.95 -16.36 5.60
C VAL A 211 -5.47 -16.32 5.52
N LEU A 212 -6.03 -15.13 5.29
CA LEU A 212 -7.48 -14.92 5.29
C LEU A 212 -8.16 -15.68 4.15
N MET A 213 -7.56 -15.72 2.96
CA MET A 213 -8.07 -16.53 1.85
C MET A 213 -8.09 -18.02 2.19
N GLY A 214 -7.05 -18.54 2.85
CA GLY A 214 -7.01 -19.91 3.34
C GLY A 214 -8.17 -20.22 4.29
N GLU A 215 -8.48 -19.29 5.21
CA GLU A 215 -9.62 -19.43 6.12
C GLU A 215 -10.98 -19.37 5.42
N TYR A 216 -11.15 -18.48 4.43
CA TYR A 216 -12.37 -18.43 3.64
C TYR A 216 -12.60 -19.72 2.85
N LEU A 217 -11.53 -20.27 2.26
CA LEU A 217 -11.61 -21.53 1.52
C LEU A 217 -12.12 -22.68 2.40
N THR A 218 -11.56 -22.82 3.60
CA THR A 218 -11.90 -23.93 4.50
C THR A 218 -13.21 -23.71 5.26
N LYS A 219 -13.42 -22.52 5.83
CA LYS A 219 -14.57 -22.23 6.70
C LYS A 219 -15.83 -21.83 5.94
N ALA A 220 -15.68 -21.09 4.83
CA ALA A 220 -16.81 -20.49 4.11
C ALA A 220 -17.07 -21.11 2.73
N MET A 221 -16.06 -21.68 2.07
CA MET A 221 -16.21 -22.28 0.74
C MET A 221 -16.21 -23.82 0.75
N GLY A 222 -16.02 -24.44 1.92
CA GLY A 222 -16.17 -25.88 2.13
C GLY A 222 -15.02 -26.74 1.60
N PHE A 223 -13.83 -26.16 1.41
CA PHE A 223 -12.63 -26.92 1.00
C PHE A 223 -12.10 -27.73 2.20
N PRO A 224 -11.78 -29.02 2.03
CA PRO A 224 -11.12 -29.80 3.08
C PRO A 224 -9.75 -29.20 3.42
N GLU A 225 -9.42 -29.08 4.70
CA GLU A 225 -8.14 -28.50 5.14
C GLU A 225 -6.94 -29.24 4.55
N GLU A 226 -7.02 -30.57 4.42
CA GLU A 226 -5.99 -31.42 3.82
C GLU A 226 -5.76 -31.18 2.32
N ASN A 227 -6.68 -30.46 1.67
CA ASN A 227 -6.64 -30.09 0.26
C ASN A 227 -6.33 -28.60 0.06
N VAL A 228 -6.07 -27.83 1.12
CA VAL A 228 -5.68 -26.42 1.04
C VAL A 228 -4.23 -26.26 1.50
N VAL A 229 -3.36 -25.81 0.60
CA VAL A 229 -1.97 -25.48 0.92
C VAL A 229 -1.82 -23.97 0.98
N VAL A 230 -1.33 -23.46 2.11
CA VAL A 230 -1.03 -22.02 2.31
C VAL A 230 0.48 -21.81 2.40
N LEU A 231 1.05 -21.08 1.44
CA LEU A 231 2.45 -20.73 1.33
C LEU A 231 2.63 -19.25 1.64
N LEU A 232 3.37 -18.96 2.72
CA LEU A 232 3.58 -17.59 3.18
C LEU A 232 5.07 -17.27 3.23
N ASN A 233 5.45 -16.10 2.71
CA ASN A 233 6.80 -15.54 2.81
C ASN A 233 7.88 -16.60 2.54
N GLU A 234 8.71 -16.96 3.53
CA GLU A 234 9.85 -17.87 3.41
C GLU A 234 9.47 -19.28 2.91
N ARG A 235 8.19 -19.67 3.00
CA ARG A 235 7.64 -20.95 2.49
C ARG A 235 7.04 -20.85 1.09
N ALA A 236 7.19 -19.71 0.43
CA ALA A 236 6.73 -19.44 -0.92
C ALA A 236 7.93 -19.16 -1.85
N ALA A 237 9.01 -19.94 -1.70
CA ALA A 237 10.12 -19.89 -2.63
C ALA A 237 9.69 -20.46 -4.00
N LYS A 238 10.46 -20.19 -5.05
CA LYS A 238 10.16 -20.69 -6.40
C LYS A 238 9.97 -22.21 -6.42
N VAL A 239 10.81 -22.93 -5.69
CA VAL A 239 10.75 -24.39 -5.57
C VAL A 239 9.47 -24.87 -4.88
N ASP A 240 8.91 -24.09 -3.95
CA ASP A 240 7.64 -24.41 -3.29
C ASP A 240 6.47 -24.25 -4.27
N LEU A 241 6.46 -23.16 -5.05
CA LEU A 241 5.46 -22.97 -6.11
C LEU A 241 5.51 -24.12 -7.13
N GLU A 242 6.70 -24.47 -7.61
CA GLU A 242 6.90 -25.61 -8.52
C GLU A 242 6.44 -26.93 -7.88
N LYS A 243 6.80 -27.18 -6.62
CA LYS A 243 6.37 -28.39 -5.88
C LYS A 243 4.85 -28.50 -5.81
N TYR A 244 4.15 -27.43 -5.40
CA TYR A 244 2.71 -27.53 -5.16
C TYR A 244 1.89 -27.45 -6.45
N VAL A 245 2.30 -26.63 -7.42
CA VAL A 245 1.59 -26.50 -8.71
C VAL A 245 1.89 -27.66 -9.65
N GLU A 246 3.15 -28.11 -9.74
CA GLU A 246 3.58 -29.05 -10.78
C GLU A 246 3.75 -30.49 -10.31
N ALA A 247 3.78 -30.74 -9.00
CA ALA A 247 3.87 -32.10 -8.46
C ALA A 247 2.70 -32.46 -7.53
N TRP A 248 2.33 -31.58 -6.59
CA TRP A 248 1.27 -31.92 -5.64
C TRP A 248 -0.13 -31.93 -6.27
N LEU A 249 -0.50 -30.88 -7.02
CA LEU A 249 -1.80 -30.82 -7.71
C LEU A 249 -2.01 -31.97 -8.70
N PRO A 250 -1.07 -32.27 -9.64
CA PRO A 250 -1.27 -33.38 -10.59
C PRO A 250 -1.42 -34.76 -9.95
N ASN A 251 -0.90 -34.95 -8.74
CA ASN A 251 -1.02 -36.22 -7.99
C ASN A 251 -2.33 -36.36 -7.20
N ARG A 252 -3.14 -35.30 -7.11
CA ARG A 252 -4.37 -35.30 -6.31
C ARG A 252 -5.63 -34.97 -7.08
N VAL A 253 -5.51 -34.15 -8.12
CA VAL A 253 -6.66 -33.64 -8.87
C VAL A 253 -7.16 -34.69 -9.86
N GLU A 254 -8.45 -35.00 -9.76
CA GLU A 254 -9.19 -35.87 -10.68
C GLU A 254 -10.15 -35.08 -11.59
N LYS A 255 -10.89 -35.78 -12.46
CA LYS A 255 -11.67 -35.18 -13.56
C LYS A 255 -12.79 -34.24 -13.11
N ASP A 256 -13.44 -34.54 -11.99
CA ASP A 256 -14.59 -33.77 -11.49
C ASP A 256 -14.21 -32.76 -10.41
N ASP A 257 -12.91 -32.64 -10.13
CA ASP A 257 -12.38 -31.78 -9.10
C ASP A 257 -12.35 -30.32 -9.54
N SER A 258 -12.33 -29.44 -8.55
CA SER A 258 -12.16 -28.00 -8.72
C SER A 258 -10.87 -27.54 -8.07
N VAL A 259 -10.12 -26.68 -8.76
CA VAL A 259 -8.85 -26.14 -8.28
C VAL A 259 -8.97 -24.64 -8.09
N PHE A 260 -8.49 -24.12 -6.96
CA PHE A 260 -8.44 -22.70 -6.67
C PHE A 260 -6.99 -22.27 -6.39
N ILE A 261 -6.47 -21.35 -7.18
CA ILE A 261 -5.15 -20.76 -7.00
C ILE A 261 -5.32 -19.32 -6.56
N TYR A 262 -4.68 -18.95 -5.47
CA TYR A 262 -4.63 -17.56 -5.02
C TYR A 262 -3.19 -17.12 -4.90
N TYR A 263 -2.89 -15.94 -5.42
CA TYR A 263 -1.59 -15.31 -5.28
C TYR A 263 -1.75 -13.84 -4.90
N SER A 264 -1.15 -13.44 -3.79
CA SER A 264 -0.96 -12.04 -3.39
C SER A 264 0.53 -11.78 -3.18
N GLY A 265 1.04 -10.73 -3.82
CA GLY A 265 2.46 -10.39 -3.79
C GLY A 265 2.92 -9.66 -5.05
N HIS A 266 4.22 -9.71 -5.30
CA HIS A 266 4.83 -9.00 -6.41
C HIS A 266 4.68 -9.74 -7.74
N GLY A 267 4.42 -8.96 -8.78
CA GLY A 267 4.60 -9.34 -10.17
C GLY A 267 5.71 -8.51 -10.81
N ALA A 268 6.39 -9.10 -11.79
CA ALA A 268 7.43 -8.42 -12.55
C ALA A 268 7.35 -8.81 -14.04
N PRO A 269 7.37 -7.83 -14.97
CA PRO A 269 7.53 -8.12 -16.38
C PRO A 269 9.00 -8.41 -16.69
N ASN A 270 9.24 -9.32 -17.64
CA ASN A 270 10.56 -9.44 -18.25
C ASN A 270 10.81 -8.22 -19.14
N PRO A 271 11.87 -7.42 -18.89
CA PRO A 271 12.12 -6.20 -19.64
C PRO A 271 12.45 -6.43 -21.12
N LYS A 272 12.88 -7.65 -21.49
CA LYS A 272 13.25 -8.00 -22.87
C LYS A 272 12.07 -8.56 -23.65
N THR A 273 11.24 -9.37 -23.02
CA THR A 273 10.16 -10.11 -23.71
C THR A 273 8.76 -9.57 -23.41
N GLY A 274 8.59 -8.80 -22.33
CA GLY A 274 7.27 -8.39 -21.83
C GLY A 274 6.50 -9.50 -21.10
N ASP A 275 7.06 -10.71 -20.99
CA ASP A 275 6.40 -11.82 -20.32
C ASP A 275 6.22 -11.54 -18.82
N ALA A 276 5.06 -11.88 -18.26
CA ALA A 276 4.76 -11.67 -16.85
C ALA A 276 5.20 -12.84 -15.96
N TYR A 277 5.76 -12.52 -14.80
CA TYR A 277 6.22 -13.48 -13.79
C TYR A 277 5.63 -13.11 -12.42
N LEU A 278 5.26 -14.14 -11.67
CA LEU A 278 5.11 -14.02 -10.22
C LEU A 278 6.51 -13.97 -9.60
N VAL A 279 6.72 -13.13 -8.60
CA VAL A 279 7.99 -13.03 -7.87
C VAL A 279 7.88 -13.88 -6.59
N PRO A 280 8.53 -15.05 -6.51
CA PRO A 280 8.54 -15.86 -5.29
C PRO A 280 9.33 -15.17 -4.18
N TYR A 281 9.33 -15.73 -2.98
CA TYR A 281 10.08 -15.19 -1.84
C TYR A 281 11.57 -14.98 -2.13
N ASP A 282 12.17 -15.91 -2.87
CA ASP A 282 13.57 -15.86 -3.31
C ASP A 282 13.74 -15.32 -4.73
N GLY A 283 12.72 -14.62 -5.24
CA GLY A 283 12.73 -14.00 -6.56
C GLY A 283 13.56 -12.73 -6.60
N ASP A 284 14.28 -12.54 -7.71
CA ASP A 284 15.00 -11.31 -8.04
C ASP A 284 14.46 -10.73 -9.36
N PRO A 285 13.81 -9.55 -9.34
CA PRO A 285 13.31 -8.87 -10.54
C PRO A 285 14.41 -8.54 -11.57
N ALA A 286 15.67 -8.39 -11.16
CA ALA A 286 16.80 -8.21 -12.06
C ALA A 286 17.12 -9.48 -12.87
N PHE A 287 16.82 -10.64 -12.32
CA PHE A 287 16.98 -11.95 -12.95
C PHE A 287 15.65 -12.69 -13.09
N VAL A 288 14.56 -11.96 -13.37
CA VAL A 288 13.18 -12.47 -13.32
C VAL A 288 12.96 -13.72 -14.18
N SER A 289 13.68 -13.87 -15.30
CA SER A 289 13.62 -15.07 -16.15
C SER A 289 14.06 -16.35 -15.44
N SER A 290 14.99 -16.24 -14.49
CA SER A 290 15.56 -17.37 -13.74
C SER A 290 14.98 -17.48 -12.34
N ALA A 291 14.76 -16.35 -11.67
CA ALA A 291 14.32 -16.28 -10.28
C ALA A 291 12.79 -16.12 -10.11
N GLY A 292 12.08 -15.67 -11.16
CA GLY A 292 10.62 -15.59 -11.17
C GLY A 292 9.93 -16.90 -11.54
N TYR A 293 8.63 -16.99 -11.28
CA TYR A 293 7.77 -18.06 -11.74
C TYR A 293 6.89 -17.57 -12.91
N PRO A 294 7.09 -18.04 -14.15
CA PRO A 294 6.39 -17.50 -15.32
C PRO A 294 4.88 -17.75 -15.25
N ILE A 295 4.07 -16.72 -15.49
CA ILE A 295 2.61 -16.87 -15.52
C ILE A 295 2.14 -17.81 -16.64
N LYS A 296 2.81 -17.76 -17.80
CA LYS A 296 2.51 -18.69 -18.89
C LYS A 296 2.70 -20.15 -18.45
N ARG A 297 3.77 -20.43 -17.70
CA ARG A 297 4.04 -21.76 -17.13
C ARG A 297 2.96 -22.15 -16.13
N LEU A 298 2.51 -21.23 -15.27
CA LEU A 298 1.37 -21.46 -14.38
C LEU A 298 0.14 -21.94 -15.16
N TYR A 299 -0.28 -21.18 -16.17
CA TYR A 299 -1.49 -21.50 -16.93
C TYR A 299 -1.37 -22.80 -17.72
N GLU A 300 -0.22 -23.07 -18.32
CA GLU A 300 0.05 -24.34 -19.03
C GLU A 300 -0.07 -25.54 -18.08
N ARG A 301 0.47 -25.43 -16.87
CA ARG A 301 0.41 -26.49 -15.86
C ARG A 301 -1.00 -26.70 -15.34
N LEU A 302 -1.73 -25.61 -15.03
CA LEU A 302 -3.10 -25.69 -14.57
C LEU A 302 -4.05 -26.26 -15.63
N ASN A 303 -3.89 -25.87 -16.90
CA ASN A 303 -4.68 -26.41 -18.01
C ASN A 303 -4.38 -27.90 -18.32
N SER A 304 -3.24 -28.42 -17.86
CA SER A 304 -2.90 -29.84 -18.00
C SER A 304 -3.54 -30.73 -16.94
N LEU A 305 -4.12 -30.14 -15.88
CA LEU A 305 -4.85 -30.88 -14.86
C LEU A 305 -6.16 -31.44 -15.45
N PRO A 306 -6.62 -32.62 -14.99
CA PRO A 306 -7.89 -33.18 -15.44
C PRO A 306 -9.11 -32.43 -14.88
N ALA A 307 -8.92 -31.43 -14.01
CA ALA A 307 -9.96 -30.68 -13.30
C ALA A 307 -11.10 -30.18 -14.21
N LYS A 308 -12.31 -30.17 -13.63
CA LYS A 308 -13.50 -29.61 -14.28
C LYS A 308 -13.39 -28.09 -14.48
N ASP A 309 -12.87 -27.41 -13.47
CA ASP A 309 -12.72 -25.96 -13.40
C ASP A 309 -11.48 -25.59 -12.57
N VAL A 310 -10.69 -24.64 -13.08
CA VAL A 310 -9.60 -24.01 -12.33
C VAL A 310 -9.87 -22.52 -12.23
N VAL A 311 -9.88 -21.98 -11.01
CA VAL A 311 -10.01 -20.54 -10.76
C VAL A 311 -8.69 -20.02 -10.21
N VAL A 312 -8.16 -18.97 -10.83
CA VAL A 312 -6.93 -18.29 -10.41
C VAL A 312 -7.29 -16.87 -10.04
N VAL A 313 -6.90 -16.44 -8.84
CA VAL A 313 -7.03 -15.05 -8.39
C VAL A 313 -5.63 -14.47 -8.20
N LEU A 314 -5.31 -13.42 -8.94
CA LEU A 314 -4.01 -12.76 -8.92
C LEU A 314 -4.15 -11.33 -8.36
N ASP A 315 -3.80 -11.16 -7.09
CA ASP A 315 -3.67 -9.85 -6.45
C ASP A 315 -2.21 -9.36 -6.51
N SER A 316 -1.78 -9.00 -7.71
CA SER A 316 -0.40 -8.56 -7.98
C SER A 316 -0.37 -7.53 -9.10
N CYS A 317 0.60 -6.60 -9.05
CA CYS A 317 0.87 -5.70 -10.15
C CYS A 317 1.97 -6.28 -11.04
N PHE A 318 1.82 -6.23 -12.36
CA PHE A 318 2.96 -6.41 -13.28
C PHE A 318 3.22 -5.20 -14.19
N SER A 319 2.55 -4.09 -13.89
CA SER A 319 2.75 -2.80 -14.53
C SER A 319 4.11 -2.20 -14.28
N GLY A 320 4.83 -2.65 -13.26
CA GLY A 320 6.06 -2.02 -12.81
C GLY A 320 5.85 -0.70 -12.05
N ALA A 321 4.60 -0.34 -11.77
CA ALA A 321 4.23 0.83 -10.98
C ALA A 321 3.37 0.42 -9.77
N GLY A 322 3.50 1.17 -8.67
CA GLY A 322 2.74 0.97 -7.43
C GLY A 322 3.35 -0.03 -6.45
N GLY A 323 2.83 -0.05 -5.21
CA GLY A 323 3.42 -0.75 -4.06
C GLY A 323 3.49 -2.28 -4.17
N ARG A 324 2.77 -2.89 -5.13
CA ARG A 324 2.79 -4.33 -5.38
C ARG A 324 3.49 -4.72 -6.69
N SER A 325 4.18 -3.80 -7.37
CA SER A 325 5.02 -4.13 -8.53
C SER A 325 6.49 -3.85 -8.27
N VAL A 326 7.35 -4.71 -8.80
CA VAL A 326 8.80 -4.51 -8.74
C VAL A 326 9.40 -4.62 -10.13
N ILE A 327 10.24 -3.65 -10.48
CA ILE A 327 11.10 -3.70 -11.65
C ILE A 327 12.54 -3.53 -11.20
N ALA A 328 13.49 -4.18 -11.88
CA ALA A 328 14.89 -3.90 -11.65
C ALA A 328 15.22 -2.41 -11.86
N LYS A 329 16.11 -1.90 -10.99
CA LYS A 329 16.51 -0.49 -10.95
C LYS A 329 16.96 0.01 -12.32
N GLY A 330 16.36 1.11 -12.78
CA GLY A 330 16.71 1.77 -14.04
C GLY A 330 15.95 1.29 -15.28
N MET A 331 15.02 0.34 -15.14
CA MET A 331 14.17 -0.11 -16.25
C MET A 331 12.78 0.56 -16.21
N ARG A 332 12.13 0.66 -17.36
CA ARG A 332 10.77 1.21 -17.50
C ARG A 332 9.74 0.07 -17.53
N PRO A 333 8.51 0.32 -17.03
CA PRO A 333 7.34 -0.51 -17.33
C PRO A 333 7.26 -0.96 -18.78
N VAL A 334 7.12 -2.26 -18.99
CA VAL A 334 6.66 -2.83 -20.26
C VAL A 334 5.24 -3.31 -20.02
N GLY A 335 4.28 -2.76 -20.77
CA GLY A 335 2.87 -3.15 -20.64
C GLY A 335 2.69 -4.66 -20.80
N ILE A 336 1.86 -5.25 -19.95
CA ILE A 336 1.55 -6.67 -20.01
C ILE A 336 0.61 -6.92 -21.18
N SER A 337 0.96 -7.85 -22.08
CA SER A 337 -0.04 -8.40 -22.99
C SER A 337 -0.86 -9.45 -22.24
N VAL A 338 -2.11 -9.09 -21.91
CA VAL A 338 -3.05 -9.93 -21.16
C VAL A 338 -3.79 -10.91 -22.08
N GLU A 339 -3.63 -10.79 -23.40
CA GLU A 339 -4.09 -11.79 -24.36
C GLU A 339 -3.19 -13.03 -24.26
N ASN A 340 -3.63 -14.01 -23.47
CA ASN A 340 -2.94 -15.29 -23.38
C ASN A 340 -3.76 -16.38 -24.10
N PRO A 341 -3.36 -16.80 -25.32
CA PRO A 341 -4.00 -17.91 -26.05
C PRO A 341 -4.13 -19.20 -25.23
N VAL A 342 -3.25 -19.39 -24.23
CA VAL A 342 -3.30 -20.53 -23.30
C VAL A 342 -4.61 -20.52 -22.49
N LEU A 343 -5.11 -19.36 -22.08
CA LEU A 343 -6.36 -19.25 -21.31
C LEU A 343 -7.61 -19.48 -22.17
N ALA A 344 -7.54 -19.18 -23.46
CA ALA A 344 -8.69 -19.27 -24.37
C ALA A 344 -9.13 -20.72 -24.67
N SER A 345 -8.26 -21.70 -24.44
CA SER A 345 -8.47 -23.11 -24.84
C SER A 345 -8.59 -24.10 -23.69
N GLY A 346 -8.38 -23.66 -22.44
CA GLY A 346 -8.37 -24.53 -21.26
C GLY A 346 -9.54 -24.33 -20.30
N ASN A 347 -9.46 -25.01 -19.15
CA ASN A 347 -10.45 -24.95 -18.07
C ASN A 347 -10.14 -23.90 -16.99
N THR A 348 -9.14 -23.05 -17.24
CA THR A 348 -8.66 -22.04 -16.30
C THR A 348 -9.34 -20.69 -16.53
N LEU A 349 -9.96 -20.16 -15.47
CA LEU A 349 -10.46 -18.79 -15.38
C LEU A 349 -9.52 -17.98 -14.47
N VAL A 350 -9.20 -16.76 -14.87
CA VAL A 350 -8.29 -15.88 -14.13
C VAL A 350 -8.99 -14.57 -13.78
N LEU A 351 -9.03 -14.25 -12.49
CA LEU A 351 -9.38 -12.94 -11.97
C LEU A 351 -8.10 -12.19 -11.58
N ALA A 352 -7.72 -11.18 -12.34
CA ALA A 352 -6.54 -10.36 -12.09
C ALA A 352 -6.91 -8.98 -11.51
N ALA A 353 -6.08 -8.46 -10.62
CA ALA A 353 -6.33 -7.21 -9.90
C ALA A 353 -6.39 -5.96 -10.78
N SER A 354 -5.63 -5.92 -11.87
CA SER A 354 -5.50 -4.75 -12.74
C SER A 354 -5.31 -5.15 -14.21
N ALA A 355 -5.63 -4.23 -15.12
CA ALA A 355 -5.47 -4.42 -16.56
C ALA A 355 -4.13 -3.83 -17.03
N GLY A 356 -3.41 -4.53 -17.90
CA GLY A 356 -2.23 -4.00 -18.58
C GLY A 356 -1.18 -3.42 -17.63
N ASP A 357 -0.95 -2.12 -17.71
CA ASP A 357 0.01 -1.34 -16.91
C ASP A 357 -0.63 -0.60 -15.72
N GLN A 358 -1.83 -0.97 -15.31
CA GLN A 358 -2.49 -0.40 -14.13
C GLN A 358 -1.94 -0.92 -12.80
N ILE A 359 -2.11 -0.13 -11.75
CA ILE A 359 -1.62 -0.41 -10.39
C ILE A 359 -2.65 -1.30 -9.66
N SER A 360 -2.18 -2.34 -8.97
CA SER A 360 -2.90 -2.99 -7.87
C SER A 360 -2.57 -2.30 -6.54
N SER A 361 -3.59 -1.77 -5.89
CA SER A 361 -3.47 -0.89 -4.72
C SER A 361 -3.58 -1.66 -3.40
N THR A 362 -2.83 -1.20 -2.41
CA THR A 362 -2.99 -1.60 -1.01
C THR A 362 -4.12 -0.77 -0.38
N TYR A 363 -5.05 -1.40 0.33
CA TYR A 363 -6.10 -0.73 1.10
C TYR A 363 -5.73 -0.68 2.59
N GLU A 364 -4.81 0.24 2.94
CA GLU A 364 -4.21 0.34 4.28
C GLU A 364 -5.25 0.44 5.41
N GLN A 365 -6.30 1.25 5.21
CA GLN A 365 -7.38 1.43 6.19
C GLN A 365 -8.14 0.12 6.51
N LYS A 366 -8.08 -0.86 5.58
CA LYS A 366 -8.67 -2.19 5.73
C LYS A 366 -7.62 -3.28 5.94
N GLY A 367 -6.33 -2.93 5.96
CA GLY A 367 -5.21 -3.84 6.19
C GLY A 367 -5.12 -4.97 5.18
N GLN A 368 -5.46 -4.72 3.91
CA GLN A 368 -5.59 -5.74 2.85
C GLN A 368 -5.25 -5.21 1.47
N GLY A 369 -5.09 -6.08 0.48
CA GLY A 369 -5.14 -5.72 -0.93
C GLY A 369 -6.52 -5.22 -1.37
N LEU A 370 -6.59 -4.22 -2.26
CA LEU A 370 -7.87 -3.66 -2.71
C LEU A 370 -8.73 -4.70 -3.43
N LEU A 371 -8.12 -5.54 -4.30
CA LEU A 371 -8.83 -6.64 -4.94
C LEU A 371 -9.31 -7.63 -3.88
N THR A 372 -8.41 -8.06 -2.99
CA THR A 372 -8.71 -9.07 -1.97
C THR A 372 -9.83 -8.62 -1.03
N TYR A 373 -9.81 -7.36 -0.56
CA TYR A 373 -10.87 -6.81 0.28
C TYR A 373 -12.25 -6.94 -0.37
N PHE A 374 -12.40 -6.47 -1.62
CA PHE A 374 -13.68 -6.55 -2.31
C PHE A 374 -14.05 -7.98 -2.73
N PHE A 375 -13.06 -8.84 -3.00
CA PHE A 375 -13.31 -10.25 -3.26
C PHE A 375 -13.95 -10.92 -2.03
N LEU A 376 -13.35 -10.73 -0.85
CA LEU A 376 -13.85 -11.30 0.40
C LEU A 376 -15.20 -10.70 0.81
N LYS A 377 -15.41 -9.38 0.61
CA LYS A 377 -16.72 -8.74 0.78
C LYS A 377 -17.80 -9.37 -0.11
N GLY A 378 -17.47 -9.64 -1.36
CA GLY A 378 -18.37 -10.32 -2.28
C GLY A 378 -18.73 -11.73 -1.80
N LEU A 379 -17.76 -12.49 -1.29
CA LEU A 379 -18.00 -13.81 -0.68
C LEU A 379 -18.85 -13.75 0.59
N GLN A 380 -18.83 -12.65 1.34
CA GLN A 380 -19.73 -12.43 2.48
C GLN A 380 -21.20 -12.18 2.07
N GLY A 381 -21.50 -12.15 0.76
CA GLY A 381 -22.85 -12.04 0.22
C GLY A 381 -23.12 -10.76 -0.55
N GLU A 382 -22.20 -9.78 -0.57
CA GLU A 382 -22.42 -8.54 -1.35
C GLU A 382 -22.44 -8.81 -2.88
N ALA A 383 -21.91 -9.94 -3.32
CA ALA A 383 -21.99 -10.39 -4.71
C ALA A 383 -23.25 -11.20 -5.06
N ASP A 384 -24.09 -11.58 -4.08
CA ASP A 384 -25.38 -12.26 -4.30
C ASP A 384 -26.47 -11.24 -4.67
N GLN A 385 -26.33 -10.64 -5.86
CA GLN A 385 -27.22 -9.58 -6.31
C GLN A 385 -28.62 -10.10 -6.72
N ASN A 386 -28.70 -11.35 -7.17
CA ASN A 386 -29.95 -12.01 -7.57
C ASN A 386 -30.65 -12.73 -6.40
N LYS A 387 -30.00 -12.81 -5.22
CA LYS A 387 -30.54 -13.44 -4.00
C LYS A 387 -30.86 -14.92 -4.20
N ASP A 388 -30.04 -15.60 -5.00
CA ASP A 388 -30.18 -17.04 -5.22
C ASP A 388 -29.36 -17.86 -4.21
N HIS A 389 -28.71 -17.20 -3.25
CA HIS A 389 -27.87 -17.80 -2.23
C HIS A 389 -26.67 -18.56 -2.83
N ALA A 390 -26.17 -18.14 -3.99
CA ALA A 390 -24.95 -18.67 -4.58
C ALA A 390 -24.05 -17.54 -5.07
N ILE A 391 -22.74 -17.72 -4.92
CA ILE A 391 -21.75 -16.80 -5.49
C ILE A 391 -21.09 -17.48 -6.69
N GLU A 392 -21.43 -17.03 -7.89
CA GLU A 392 -20.74 -17.37 -9.12
C GLU A 392 -19.59 -16.40 -9.41
N LEU A 393 -18.51 -16.87 -10.03
CA LEU A 393 -17.34 -16.05 -10.33
C LEU A 393 -17.67 -14.82 -11.20
N THR A 394 -18.60 -14.95 -12.14
CA THR A 394 -19.07 -13.86 -13.01
C THR A 394 -19.91 -12.83 -12.26
N ALA A 395 -20.76 -13.28 -11.33
CA ALA A 395 -21.51 -12.40 -10.43
C ALA A 395 -20.57 -11.65 -9.47
N LEU A 396 -19.60 -12.38 -8.90
CA LEU A 396 -18.54 -11.80 -8.06
C LEU A 396 -17.74 -10.74 -8.83
N TYR A 397 -17.33 -11.03 -10.06
CA TYR A 397 -16.64 -10.05 -10.91
C TYR A 397 -17.49 -8.80 -11.19
N SER A 398 -18.78 -8.99 -11.48
CA SER A 398 -19.71 -7.89 -11.76
C SER A 398 -19.93 -6.97 -10.55
N TYR A 399 -19.92 -7.54 -9.34
CA TYR A 399 -19.89 -6.77 -8.10
C TYR A 399 -18.54 -6.08 -7.90
N LEU A 400 -17.44 -6.84 -8.02
CA LEU A 400 -16.10 -6.42 -7.62
C LEU A 400 -15.54 -5.29 -8.50
N LYS A 401 -15.72 -5.36 -9.81
CA LYS A 401 -15.13 -4.40 -10.77
C LYS A 401 -15.48 -2.94 -10.47
N PRO A 402 -16.76 -2.54 -10.36
CA PRO A 402 -17.11 -1.14 -10.07
C PRO A 402 -16.71 -0.68 -8.66
N GLN A 403 -16.52 -1.61 -7.71
CA GLN A 403 -16.06 -1.29 -6.36
C GLN A 403 -14.59 -0.90 -6.37
N VAL A 404 -13.75 -1.76 -6.95
CA VAL A 404 -12.31 -1.54 -7.08
C VAL A 404 -12.02 -0.27 -7.89
N GLU A 405 -12.63 -0.11 -9.07
CA GLU A 405 -12.42 1.08 -9.92
C GLU A 405 -12.77 2.38 -9.18
N ARG A 406 -13.87 2.37 -8.43
CA ARG A 406 -14.33 3.56 -7.71
C ARG A 406 -13.40 3.90 -6.55
N VAL A 407 -12.99 2.91 -5.75
CA VAL A 407 -12.11 3.17 -4.59
C VAL A 407 -10.72 3.56 -5.06
N ALA A 408 -10.16 2.85 -6.05
CA ALA A 408 -8.88 3.19 -6.68
C ALA A 408 -8.84 4.66 -7.12
N ARG A 409 -9.86 5.09 -7.88
CA ARG A 409 -9.96 6.47 -8.36
C ARG A 409 -10.15 7.48 -7.22
N ARG A 410 -11.00 7.19 -6.23
CA ARG A 410 -11.41 8.18 -5.22
C ARG A 410 -10.45 8.30 -4.04
N GLU A 411 -9.85 7.19 -3.62
CA GLU A 411 -9.02 7.15 -2.42
C GLU A 411 -7.53 7.16 -2.75
N PHE A 412 -7.13 6.59 -3.90
CA PHE A 412 -5.71 6.44 -4.27
C PHE A 412 -5.31 7.27 -5.50
N ASN A 413 -6.26 7.98 -6.12
CA ASN A 413 -6.06 8.79 -7.32
C ASN A 413 -5.32 8.04 -8.44
N ASN A 414 -5.63 6.75 -8.61
CA ASN A 414 -5.04 5.87 -9.62
C ASN A 414 -6.12 5.09 -10.38
N GLU A 415 -5.68 4.33 -11.40
CA GLU A 415 -6.53 3.40 -12.12
C GLU A 415 -6.23 1.96 -11.72
N GLN A 416 -7.29 1.22 -11.41
CA GLN A 416 -7.26 -0.21 -11.18
C GLN A 416 -8.56 -0.83 -11.70
N THR A 417 -8.45 -1.57 -12.80
CA THR A 417 -9.57 -2.25 -13.46
C THR A 417 -9.36 -3.77 -13.38
N PRO A 418 -10.08 -4.48 -12.50
CA PRO A 418 -10.02 -5.93 -12.45
C PRO A 418 -10.40 -6.57 -13.79
N GLN A 419 -9.73 -7.67 -14.12
CA GLN A 419 -9.95 -8.43 -15.36
C GLN A 419 -10.43 -9.84 -15.03
N LEU A 420 -11.44 -10.32 -15.76
CA LEU A 420 -11.85 -11.72 -15.76
C LEU A 420 -11.54 -12.33 -17.13
N LEU A 421 -10.64 -13.29 -17.16
CA LEU A 421 -10.07 -13.89 -18.37
C LEU A 421 -10.31 -15.40 -18.36
N GLY A 422 -10.44 -15.99 -19.54
CA GLY A 422 -10.60 -17.44 -19.69
C GLY A 422 -11.42 -17.81 -20.90
N ASN A 423 -11.72 -19.09 -21.03
CA ASN A 423 -12.55 -19.61 -22.12
C ASN A 423 -13.98 -19.02 -22.03
N PRO A 424 -14.48 -18.34 -23.09
CA PRO A 424 -15.81 -17.74 -23.12
C PRO A 424 -16.94 -18.73 -22.82
N GLU A 425 -16.80 -20.00 -23.21
CA GLU A 425 -17.83 -21.02 -22.96
C GLU A 425 -17.91 -21.41 -21.49
N ILE A 426 -16.79 -21.39 -20.76
CA ILE A 426 -16.77 -21.64 -19.31
C ILE A 426 -17.32 -20.43 -18.57
N LEU A 427 -16.98 -19.21 -19.00
CA LEU A 427 -17.56 -17.99 -18.46
C LEU A 427 -19.09 -17.96 -18.61
N LYS A 428 -19.62 -18.41 -19.76
CA LYS A 428 -21.07 -18.55 -19.98
C LYS A 428 -21.70 -19.67 -19.15
N ARG A 429 -20.99 -20.79 -18.96
CA ARG A 429 -21.45 -21.90 -18.11
C ARG A 429 -21.65 -21.47 -16.66
N GLY A 430 -20.84 -20.51 -16.20
CA GLY A 430 -20.79 -20.10 -14.80
C GLY A 430 -19.94 -21.08 -13.98
N VAL A 431 -19.14 -20.53 -13.06
CA VAL A 431 -18.35 -21.30 -12.09
C VAL A 431 -18.77 -20.87 -10.71
N ARG A 432 -19.40 -21.78 -9.97
CA ARG A 432 -19.87 -21.54 -8.60
C ARG A 432 -18.71 -21.62 -7.63
N LEU A 433 -18.49 -20.53 -6.88
CA LEU A 433 -17.46 -20.45 -5.84
C LEU A 433 -17.98 -20.96 -4.51
N MET A 434 -19.21 -20.62 -4.14
CA MET A 434 -19.84 -21.11 -2.91
C MET A 434 -21.37 -20.99 -2.96
N GLU A 435 -22.02 -21.71 -2.05
CA GLU A 435 -23.43 -21.54 -1.70
C GLU A 435 -23.49 -20.85 -0.34
N LEU A 436 -24.27 -19.78 -0.24
CA LEU A 436 -24.60 -19.13 1.02
C LEU A 436 -25.61 -20.03 1.74
N GLY A 437 -25.38 -20.29 3.03
CA GLY A 437 -26.36 -21.00 3.84
C GLY A 437 -27.71 -20.28 3.81
N ALA A 438 -28.82 -21.03 3.74
CA ALA A 438 -30.15 -20.45 3.91
C ALA A 438 -30.23 -19.71 5.27
N PRO A 439 -30.92 -18.56 5.34
CA PRO A 439 -30.98 -17.72 6.54
C PRO A 439 -31.57 -18.40 7.77
#